data_AF-P9WHY0-F1
#
_entry.id   AF-P9WHY0-F1
#
_cell.length_a   1.000
_cell.length_b   1.000
_cell.length_c   1.000
_cell.angle_alpha   90.00
_cell.angle_beta   90.00
_cell.angle_gamma   90.00
#
_symmetry.space_group_name_H-M   'P 1'
#
loop_
_entity.id
_entity.type
_entity.pdbx_description
1 polymer ?
#
loop_
_entity_poly.entity_id
_entity_poly.type
_entity_poly.pdbx_seq_one_letter_code
_entity_poly.pdbx_strand_id
1 'polypeptide(L)'
;MHPMIPAEYISNIIYEGPGADSLSAAAEQLRLMYNSANMTAKSLTDRLGELQENWKGSSSDLMADAAGRYLDWLTKHSRQILETAYVIDFLAYVYEETRHKVVPPATIANNREEVHRLIASNVAGVNTPAIAGLDAQYQQYRAQNIAVMNDYQSTARFILAYLPRWQEPPQIYGGGGG
;
A
#
# COMPACT_ATOMS: atom_id res chain seq x y z
N MET A 1 -5.67 -21.52 24.06
CA MET A 1 -6.71 -20.49 23.88
C MET A 1 -6.01 -19.15 23.81
N HIS A 2 -5.89 -18.54 22.63
CA HIS A 2 -5.41 -17.16 22.56
C HIS A 2 -6.51 -16.24 23.10
N PRO A 3 -6.17 -15.23 23.92
CA PRO A 3 -7.14 -14.25 24.39
C PRO A 3 -7.89 -13.64 23.19
N MET A 4 -9.22 -13.64 23.25
CA MET A 4 -10.04 -13.06 22.19
C MET A 4 -9.76 -11.55 22.10
N ILE A 5 -9.37 -11.07 20.92
CA ILE A 5 -9.03 -9.66 20.67
C ILE A 5 -10.25 -8.77 20.98
N PRO A 6 -10.12 -7.73 21.83
CA PRO A 6 -11.18 -6.75 22.09
C PRO A 6 -11.58 -5.94 20.85
N ALA A 7 -12.82 -5.46 20.80
CA ALA A 7 -13.30 -4.62 19.69
C ALA A 7 -12.49 -3.31 19.59
N GLU A 8 -12.18 -2.73 20.76
CA GLU A 8 -11.40 -1.51 20.94
C GLU A 8 -10.00 -1.63 20.35
N TYR A 9 -9.37 -2.82 20.44
CA TYR A 9 -8.00 -2.98 19.96
C TYR A 9 -7.91 -2.70 18.46
N ILE A 10 -8.74 -3.35 17.65
CA ILE A 10 -8.75 -3.14 16.19
C ILE A 10 -9.22 -1.72 15.85
N SER A 11 -10.21 -1.20 16.57
CA SER A 11 -10.70 0.16 16.35
C SER A 11 -9.59 1.19 16.58
N ASN A 12 -8.91 1.13 17.73
CA ASN A 12 -7.88 2.09 18.08
C ASN A 12 -6.68 2.02 17.13
N ILE A 13 -6.16 0.83 16.80
CA ILE A 13 -5.00 0.74 15.88
C ILE A 13 -5.29 1.33 14.49
N ILE A 14 -6.55 1.26 14.02
CA ILE A 14 -6.94 1.79 12.71
C ILE A 14 -7.23 3.30 12.76
N TYR A 15 -7.84 3.79 13.85
CA TYR A 15 -8.19 5.21 13.97
C TYR A 15 -7.06 6.10 14.51
N GLU A 16 -6.15 5.55 15.32
CA GLU A 16 -4.97 6.24 15.88
C GLU A 16 -3.70 5.98 15.05
N GLY A 17 -3.79 5.10 14.05
CA GLY A 17 -2.68 4.79 13.15
C GLY A 17 -2.26 5.99 12.27
N PRO A 18 -1.11 5.90 11.60
CA PRO A 18 -0.55 6.99 10.80
C PRO A 18 -1.38 7.38 9.56
N GLY A 19 -2.40 6.58 9.20
CA GLY A 19 -3.19 6.81 8.00
C GLY A 19 -2.51 6.38 6.70
N ALA A 20 -3.18 6.63 5.58
CA ALA A 20 -2.70 6.28 4.24
C ALA A 20 -1.92 7.41 3.54
N ASP A 21 -1.77 8.59 4.16
CA ASP A 21 -1.17 9.76 3.52
C ASP A 21 0.26 9.52 3.04
N SER A 22 1.06 8.76 3.81
CA SER A 22 2.42 8.39 3.43
C SER A 22 2.47 7.47 2.21
N LEU A 23 1.49 6.57 2.06
CA LEU A 23 1.36 5.72 0.88
C LEU A 23 0.97 6.56 -0.34
N SER A 24 -0.03 7.43 -0.21
CA SER A 24 -0.47 8.34 -1.28
C SER A 24 0.67 9.26 -1.74
N ALA A 25 1.45 9.80 -0.80
CA ALA A 25 2.62 10.61 -1.11
C ALA A 25 3.72 9.79 -1.83
N ALA A 26 3.99 8.56 -1.39
CA ALA A 26 4.95 7.69 -2.04
C ALA A 26 4.53 7.33 -3.48
N ALA A 27 3.26 6.99 -3.71
CA ALA A 27 2.73 6.73 -5.05
C ALA A 27 2.90 7.95 -5.96
N GLU A 28 2.65 9.16 -5.46
CA GLU A 28 2.87 10.39 -6.22
C GLU A 28 4.35 10.58 -6.61
N GLN A 29 5.29 10.36 -5.68
CA GLN A 29 6.71 10.45 -6.00
C GLN A 29 7.15 9.42 -7.04
N LEU A 30 6.59 8.21 -7.01
CA LEU A 30 6.87 7.20 -8.03
C LEU A 30 6.31 7.59 -9.40
N ARG A 31 5.12 8.20 -9.48
CA ARG A 31 4.59 8.74 -10.75
C ARG A 31 5.47 9.85 -11.31
N LEU A 32 6.00 10.73 -10.45
CA LEU A 32 6.98 11.75 -10.87
C LEU A 32 8.29 11.12 -11.36
N MET A 33 8.77 10.08 -10.68
CA MET A 33 9.97 9.34 -11.09
C MET A 33 9.78 8.63 -12.43
N TYR A 34 8.60 8.05 -12.69
CA TYR A 34 8.22 7.50 -13.99
C TYR A 34 8.32 8.57 -15.11
N ASN A 35 7.75 9.75 -14.89
CA ASN A 35 7.81 10.85 -15.85
C ASN A 35 9.25 11.30 -16.11
N SER A 36 10.06 11.43 -15.06
CA SER A 36 11.48 11.77 -15.17
C SER A 36 12.24 10.73 -15.99
N ALA A 37 12.07 9.44 -15.69
CA ALA A 37 12.71 8.35 -16.42
C ALA A 37 12.33 8.31 -17.91
N ASN A 38 11.06 8.59 -18.24
CA ASN A 38 10.61 8.68 -19.64
C ASN A 38 11.23 9.88 -20.37
N MET A 39 11.36 11.04 -19.72
CA MET A 39 12.04 12.20 -20.30
C MET A 39 13.53 11.90 -20.53
N THR A 40 14.18 11.22 -19.58
CA THR A 40 15.57 10.75 -19.73
C THR A 40 15.71 9.76 -20.89
N ALA A 41 14.81 8.79 -21.02
CA ALA A 41 14.81 7.83 -22.12
C ALA A 41 14.68 8.53 -23.49
N LYS A 42 13.80 9.52 -23.60
CA LYS A 42 13.65 10.33 -24.82
C LYS A 42 14.94 11.11 -25.14
N SER A 43 15.49 11.82 -24.16
CA SER A 43 16.73 12.58 -24.33
C SER A 43 17.91 11.68 -24.75
N LEU A 44 18.02 10.49 -24.15
CA LEU A 44 19.05 9.52 -24.53
C LEU A 44 18.85 9.01 -25.96
N THR A 45 17.60 8.77 -26.37
CA THR A 45 17.27 8.37 -27.75
C THR A 45 17.70 9.43 -28.76
N ASP A 46 17.34 10.69 -28.51
CA ASP A 46 17.69 11.82 -29.38
C ASP A 46 19.23 11.95 -29.48
N ARG A 47 19.92 11.85 -28.34
CA ARG A 47 21.39 11.94 -28.29
C ARG A 47 22.09 10.78 -29.00
N LEU A 48 21.51 9.59 -28.96
CA LEU A 48 22.04 8.44 -29.69
C LEU A 48 21.91 8.64 -31.21
N GLY A 49 20.80 9.21 -31.68
CA GLY A 49 20.64 9.60 -33.08
C GLY A 49 21.74 10.57 -33.53
N GLU A 50 21.93 11.66 -32.80
CA GLU A 50 23.00 12.64 -33.09
C GLU A 50 24.40 12.02 -33.07
N LEU A 51 24.68 11.15 -32.10
CA LEU A 51 25.97 10.48 -31.98
C LEU A 51 26.23 9.59 -33.19
N GLN A 52 25.23 8.80 -33.58
CA GLN A 52 25.34 7.91 -34.73
C GLN A 52 25.48 8.68 -36.03
N GLU A 53 24.91 9.87 -36.18
CA GLU A 53 25.11 10.72 -37.36
C GLU A 53 26.54 11.28 -37.45
N ASN A 54 27.09 11.73 -36.32
CA ASN A 54 28.34 12.49 -36.28
C ASN A 54 29.60 11.68 -35.96
N TRP A 55 29.47 10.47 -35.40
CA TRP A 55 30.59 9.60 -35.04
C TRP A 55 30.39 8.20 -35.62
N LYS A 56 31.30 7.79 -36.51
CA LYS A 56 31.24 6.51 -37.23
C LYS A 56 32.43 5.62 -36.88
N GLY A 57 32.21 4.31 -36.88
CA GLY A 57 33.23 3.27 -36.67
C GLY A 57 32.94 2.39 -35.45
N SER A 58 33.71 1.32 -35.29
CA SER A 58 33.41 0.25 -34.33
C SER A 58 33.25 0.72 -32.88
N SER A 59 34.01 1.73 -32.44
CA SER A 59 33.84 2.28 -31.09
C SER A 59 32.50 3.01 -30.91
N SER A 60 32.01 3.69 -31.95
CA SER A 60 30.68 4.31 -31.94
C SER A 60 29.59 3.24 -31.88
N ASP A 61 29.75 2.15 -32.64
CA ASP A 61 28.80 1.03 -32.65
C ASP A 61 28.70 0.36 -31.27
N LEU A 62 29.83 0.12 -30.60
CA LEU A 62 29.86 -0.42 -29.23
C LEU A 62 29.19 0.50 -28.21
N MET A 63 29.39 1.82 -28.33
CA MET A 63 28.74 2.79 -27.46
C MET A 63 27.23 2.83 -27.69
N ALA A 64 26.81 2.82 -28.96
CA ALA A 64 25.40 2.82 -29.33
C ALA A 64 24.69 1.55 -28.84
N ASP A 65 25.34 0.40 -28.95
CA ASP A 65 24.84 -0.89 -28.43
C ASP A 65 24.69 -0.89 -26.90
N ALA A 66 25.71 -0.42 -26.16
CA ALA A 66 25.62 -0.31 -24.70
C ALA A 66 24.51 0.65 -24.24
N ALA A 67 24.41 1.81 -24.88
CA ALA A 67 23.37 2.79 -24.57
C ALA A 67 21.97 2.30 -24.96
N GLY A 68 21.84 1.56 -26.05
CA GLY A 68 20.60 0.91 -26.46
C GLY A 68 20.08 -0.08 -25.40
N ARG A 69 20.96 -0.95 -24.88
CA ARG A 69 20.60 -1.85 -23.76
C ARG A 69 20.13 -1.09 -22.52
N TYR A 70 20.81 0.01 -22.17
CA TYR A 70 20.40 0.83 -21.04
C TYR A 70 19.05 1.52 -21.29
N LEU A 71 18.81 2.01 -22.50
CA LEU A 71 17.53 2.62 -22.89
C LEU A 71 16.37 1.62 -22.79
N ASP A 72 16.57 0.39 -23.26
CA ASP A 72 15.58 -0.68 -23.15
C ASP A 72 15.28 -1.00 -21.68
N TRP A 73 16.33 -1.12 -20.87
CA TRP A 73 16.18 -1.31 -19.42
C TRP A 73 15.43 -0.14 -18.77
N LEU A 74 15.81 1.10 -19.06
CA LEU A 74 15.21 2.29 -18.46
C LEU A 74 13.73 2.40 -18.81
N THR A 75 13.36 2.10 -20.05
CA THR A 75 11.97 2.11 -20.53
C THR A 75 11.14 1.02 -19.86
N LYS A 76 11.70 -0.17 -19.66
CA LYS A 76 11.03 -1.24 -18.90
C LYS A 76 10.91 -0.87 -17.42
N HIS A 77 11.99 -0.35 -16.84
CA HIS A 77 12.04 0.01 -15.42
C HIS A 77 11.10 1.17 -15.09
N SER A 78 10.95 2.17 -15.98
CA SER A 78 9.98 3.25 -15.79
C SER A 78 8.56 2.71 -15.68
N ARG A 79 8.16 1.76 -16.55
CA ARG A 79 6.85 1.11 -16.46
C ARG A 79 6.66 0.36 -15.13
N GLN A 80 7.69 -0.34 -14.67
CA GLN A 80 7.65 -1.01 -13.36
C GLN A 80 7.49 -0.02 -12.20
N ILE A 81 8.14 1.16 -12.27
CA ILE A 81 7.95 2.23 -11.28
C ILE A 81 6.49 2.69 -11.25
N LEU A 82 5.87 2.88 -12.42
CA LEU A 82 4.47 3.27 -12.53
C LEU A 82 3.53 2.18 -11.99
N GLU A 83 3.77 0.91 -12.32
CA GLU A 83 3.04 -0.23 -11.78
C GLU A 83 3.11 -0.27 -10.24
N THR A 84 4.30 -0.07 -9.67
CA THR A 84 4.48 0.04 -8.21
C THR A 84 3.66 1.20 -7.63
N ALA A 85 3.61 2.35 -8.30
CA ALA A 85 2.79 3.48 -7.86
C ALA A 85 1.31 3.11 -7.74
N TYR A 86 0.75 2.44 -8.75
CA TYR A 86 -0.64 1.99 -8.73
C TYR A 86 -0.94 0.96 -7.63
N VAL A 87 0.00 0.05 -7.38
CA VAL A 87 -0.12 -0.91 -6.26
C VAL A 87 -0.20 -0.16 -4.92
N ILE A 88 0.61 0.88 -4.73
CA ILE A 88 0.63 1.69 -3.51
C ILE A 88 -0.64 2.53 -3.37
N ASP A 89 -1.12 3.16 -4.44
CA ASP A 89 -2.40 3.89 -4.43
C ASP A 89 -3.54 2.96 -4.00
N PHE A 90 -3.55 1.72 -4.52
CA PHE A 90 -4.60 0.77 -4.19
C PHE A 90 -4.51 0.26 -2.75
N LEU A 91 -3.30 0.13 -2.19
CA LEU A 91 -3.12 -0.14 -0.75
C LEU A 91 -3.63 1.02 0.11
N ALA A 92 -3.39 2.27 -0.30
CA ALA A 92 -3.92 3.45 0.39
C ALA A 92 -5.46 3.44 0.38
N TYR A 93 -6.07 3.16 -0.78
CA TYR A 93 -7.51 3.01 -0.91
C TYR A 93 -8.08 1.90 0.00
N VAL A 94 -7.44 0.73 0.02
CA VAL A 94 -7.87 -0.42 0.84
C VAL A 94 -7.76 -0.12 2.34
N TYR A 95 -6.74 0.65 2.76
CA TYR A 95 -6.64 1.13 4.14
C TYR A 95 -7.82 2.04 4.50
N GLU A 96 -8.13 3.03 3.65
CA GLU A 96 -9.26 3.93 3.91
C GLU A 96 -10.58 3.18 3.94
N GLU A 97 -10.85 2.27 3.00
CA GLU A 97 -12.05 1.42 3.02
C GLU A 97 -12.15 0.59 4.31
N THR A 98 -11.03 0.06 4.79
CA THR A 98 -10.97 -0.68 6.05
C THR A 98 -11.30 0.22 7.22
N ARG A 99 -10.72 1.42 7.26
CA ARG A 99 -11.02 2.43 8.28
C ARG A 99 -12.48 2.82 8.33
N HIS A 100 -13.16 2.91 7.18
CA HIS A 100 -14.60 3.20 7.13
C HIS A 100 -15.47 2.02 7.59
N LYS A 101 -15.00 0.77 7.42
CA LYS A 101 -15.75 -0.44 7.78
C LYS A 101 -15.57 -0.87 9.24
N VAL A 102 -14.46 -0.51 9.88
CA VAL A 102 -14.21 -0.77 11.30
C VAL A 102 -15.18 0.04 12.17
N VAL A 103 -15.70 -0.57 13.23
CA VAL A 103 -16.59 0.11 14.17
C VAL A 103 -15.80 1.24 14.87
N PRO A 104 -16.28 2.50 14.86
CA PRO A 104 -15.56 3.63 15.46
C PRO A 104 -15.34 3.50 16.98
N PRO A 105 -14.24 4.04 17.54
CA PRO A 105 -13.96 3.94 18.97
C PRO A 105 -15.08 4.51 19.84
N ALA A 106 -15.65 5.65 19.45
CA ALA A 106 -16.75 6.30 20.16
C ALA A 106 -18.01 5.43 20.22
N THR A 107 -18.31 4.68 19.15
CA THR A 107 -19.45 3.75 19.11
C THR A 107 -19.27 2.61 20.12
N ILE A 108 -18.05 2.08 20.23
CA ILE A 108 -17.72 1.03 21.18
C ILE A 108 -17.76 1.58 22.61
N ALA A 109 -17.17 2.76 22.85
CA ALA A 109 -17.16 3.42 24.16
C ALA A 109 -18.59 3.70 24.67
N ASN A 110 -19.46 4.26 23.84
CA ASN A 110 -20.86 4.54 24.20
C ASN A 110 -21.61 3.26 24.63
N ASN A 111 -21.38 2.14 23.94
CA ASN A 111 -21.97 0.87 24.34
C ASN A 111 -21.48 0.44 25.74
N ARG A 112 -20.17 0.54 26.01
CA ARG A 112 -19.61 0.18 27.31
C ARG A 112 -20.10 1.11 28.43
N GLU A 113 -20.16 2.41 28.17
CA GLU A 113 -20.68 3.40 29.14
C GLU A 113 -22.14 3.13 29.49
N GLU A 114 -22.98 2.78 28.52
CA GLU A 114 -24.38 2.45 28.77
C GLU A 114 -24.52 1.16 29.59
N VAL A 115 -23.69 0.13 29.33
CA VAL A 115 -23.62 -1.07 30.17
C VAL A 115 -23.30 -0.69 31.62
N HIS A 116 -22.29 0.16 31.84
CA HIS A 116 -21.94 0.62 33.19
C HIS A 116 -23.07 1.40 33.87
N ARG A 117 -23.76 2.28 33.15
CA ARG A 117 -24.92 3.04 33.65
C ARG A 117 -26.09 2.14 34.03
N LEU A 118 -26.40 1.14 33.21
CA LEU A 118 -27.48 0.20 33.46
C LEU A 118 -27.17 -0.73 34.63
N ILE A 119 -25.92 -1.17 34.77
CA ILE A 119 -25.47 -1.94 35.94
C ILE A 119 -25.64 -1.12 37.22
N ALA A 120 -25.20 0.15 37.23
CA ALA A 120 -25.30 1.02 38.40
C ALA A 120 -26.76 1.26 38.85
N SER A 121 -27.72 1.16 37.93
CA SER A 121 -29.16 1.34 38.20
C SER A 121 -29.95 0.02 38.30
N ASN A 122 -29.31 -1.15 38.25
CA ASN A 122 -29.97 -2.46 38.18
C ASN A 122 -30.43 -3.02 39.55
N VAL A 123 -30.94 -2.19 40.47
CA VAL A 123 -31.24 -2.59 41.87
C VAL A 123 -32.22 -3.76 41.95
N ALA A 124 -33.23 -3.77 41.07
CA ALA A 124 -34.26 -4.81 41.04
C ALA A 124 -34.05 -5.87 39.94
N GLY A 125 -32.90 -5.87 39.25
CA GLY A 125 -32.65 -6.78 38.14
C GLY A 125 -33.40 -6.45 36.84
N VAL A 126 -34.18 -5.36 36.81
CA VAL A 126 -34.99 -4.94 35.66
C VAL A 126 -34.15 -4.62 34.43
N ASN A 127 -32.93 -4.12 34.60
CA ASN A 127 -32.03 -3.75 33.50
C ASN A 127 -31.26 -4.94 32.92
N THR A 128 -31.33 -6.13 33.54
CA THR A 128 -30.57 -7.31 33.11
C THR A 128 -30.76 -7.65 31.62
N PRO A 129 -31.98 -7.64 31.05
CA PRO A 129 -32.17 -7.88 29.61
C PRO A 129 -31.51 -6.83 28.71
N ALA A 130 -31.54 -5.55 29.11
CA ALA A 130 -30.92 -4.47 28.33
C ALA A 130 -29.39 -4.56 28.35
N ILE A 131 -28.81 -4.88 29.52
CA ILE A 131 -27.37 -5.15 29.67
C ILE A 131 -26.95 -6.31 28.75
N ALA A 132 -27.70 -7.41 28.76
CA ALA A 132 -27.41 -8.56 27.90
C ALA A 132 -27.49 -8.21 26.40
N GLY A 133 -28.44 -7.35 26.00
CA GLY A 133 -28.53 -6.85 24.63
C GLY A 133 -27.31 -6.02 24.20
N LEU A 134 -26.82 -5.14 25.07
CA LEU A 134 -25.62 -4.34 24.80
C LEU A 134 -24.35 -5.19 24.76
N ASP A 135 -24.23 -6.18 25.64
CA ASP A 135 -23.10 -7.11 25.59
C ASP A 135 -23.11 -7.95 24.31
N ALA A 136 -24.29 -8.39 23.83
CA ALA A 136 -24.41 -9.05 22.54
C ALA A 136 -24.01 -8.13 21.37
N GLN A 137 -24.43 -6.86 21.39
CA GLN A 137 -24.00 -5.86 20.40
C GLN A 137 -22.48 -5.65 20.41
N TYR A 138 -21.87 -5.59 21.60
CA TYR A 138 -20.41 -5.49 21.71
C TYR A 138 -19.69 -6.71 21.09
N GLN A 139 -20.24 -7.92 21.23
CA GLN A 139 -19.71 -9.09 20.53
C GLN A 139 -19.85 -8.98 19.00
N GLN A 140 -20.92 -8.34 18.51
CA GLN A 140 -21.06 -8.05 17.07
C GLN A 140 -20.00 -7.07 16.58
N TYR A 141 -19.73 -5.99 17.32
CA TYR A 141 -18.65 -5.05 16.98
C TYR A 141 -17.29 -5.74 16.92
N ARG A 142 -17.02 -6.61 17.89
CA ARG A 142 -15.80 -7.42 17.91
C ARG A 142 -15.70 -8.32 16.68
N ALA A 143 -16.76 -9.05 16.35
CA ALA A 143 -16.79 -9.94 15.19
C ALA A 143 -16.62 -9.17 13.86
N GLN A 144 -17.29 -8.02 13.72
CA GLN A 144 -17.14 -7.14 12.56
C GLN A 144 -15.70 -6.66 12.40
N ASN A 145 -15.10 -6.14 13.47
CA ASN A 145 -13.73 -5.63 13.42
C ASN A 145 -12.72 -6.73 13.02
N ILE A 146 -12.89 -7.95 13.55
CA ILE A 146 -12.06 -9.11 13.17
C ILE A 146 -12.26 -9.46 11.69
N ALA A 147 -13.51 -9.51 11.21
CA ALA A 147 -13.81 -9.81 9.82
C ALA A 147 -13.22 -8.77 8.84
N VAL A 148 -13.38 -7.49 9.15
CA VAL A 148 -12.84 -6.37 8.36
C VAL A 148 -11.31 -6.44 8.29
N MET A 149 -10.63 -6.74 9.40
CA MET A 149 -9.17 -6.88 9.38
C MET A 149 -8.68 -8.11 8.62
N ASN A 150 -9.41 -9.23 8.66
CA ASN A 150 -9.09 -10.40 7.85
C ASN A 150 -9.22 -10.10 6.35
N ASP A 151 -10.26 -9.37 5.96
CA ASP A 151 -10.46 -8.90 4.58
C ASP A 151 -9.34 -7.94 4.14
N TYR A 152 -9.01 -6.96 4.98
CA TYR A 152 -7.88 -6.04 4.75
C TYR A 152 -6.57 -6.81 4.51
N GLN A 153 -6.23 -7.76 5.38
CA GLN A 153 -5.00 -8.52 5.25
C GLN A 153 -4.99 -9.41 3.99
N SER A 154 -6.11 -10.04 3.66
CA SER A 154 -6.24 -10.86 2.45
C SER A 154 -6.04 -10.01 1.20
N THR A 155 -6.74 -8.88 1.12
CA THR A 155 -6.69 -7.94 0.01
C THR A 155 -5.31 -7.31 -0.12
N ALA A 156 -4.70 -6.85 0.97
CA ALA A 156 -3.34 -6.31 0.96
C ALA A 156 -2.32 -7.34 0.46
N ARG A 157 -2.39 -8.59 0.93
CA ARG A 157 -1.52 -9.68 0.45
C ARG A 157 -1.69 -9.93 -1.05
N PHE A 158 -2.93 -9.96 -1.53
CA PHE A 158 -3.23 -10.14 -2.95
C PHE A 158 -2.64 -9.01 -3.80
N ILE A 159 -2.83 -7.76 -3.39
CA ILE A 159 -2.34 -6.57 -4.10
C ILE A 159 -0.81 -6.51 -4.10
N LEU A 160 -0.17 -6.79 -2.98
CA LEU A 160 1.29 -6.81 -2.86
C LEU A 160 1.94 -7.88 -3.76
N ALA A 161 1.22 -8.94 -4.12
CA ALA A 161 1.73 -9.94 -5.07
C ALA A 161 1.90 -9.39 -6.50
N TYR A 162 1.30 -8.23 -6.82
CA TYR A 162 1.45 -7.54 -8.11
C TYR A 162 2.66 -6.60 -8.17
N LEU A 163 3.43 -6.46 -7.09
CA LEU A 163 4.65 -5.65 -7.12
C LEU A 163 5.63 -6.21 -8.16
N PRO A 164 6.06 -5.39 -9.14
CA PRO A 164 7.01 -5.85 -10.15
C PRO A 164 8.37 -6.12 -9.53
N ARG A 165 9.07 -7.15 -10.03
CA ARG A 165 10.46 -7.41 -9.68
C ARG A 165 11.36 -6.51 -10.51
N TRP A 166 12.10 -5.64 -9.84
CA TRP A 166 13.05 -4.76 -10.49
C TRP A 166 14.31 -5.54 -10.87
N GLN A 167 14.89 -5.15 -12.00
CA GLN A 167 16.16 -5.67 -12.48
C GLN A 167 17.19 -4.56 -12.39
N GLU A 168 18.42 -4.89 -12.02
CA GLU A 168 19.52 -3.95 -12.08
C GLU A 168 19.79 -3.51 -13.53
N PRO A 169 20.29 -2.28 -13.74
CA PRO A 169 20.65 -1.82 -15.06
C PRO A 169 21.75 -2.72 -15.67
N PRO A 170 21.74 -2.91 -17.01
CA PRO A 170 22.79 -3.65 -17.68
C PRO A 170 24.13 -2.93 -17.51
N GLN A 171 25.21 -3.70 -17.41
CA GLN A 171 26.55 -3.15 -17.38
C GLN A 171 26.89 -2.54 -18.76
N ILE A 172 27.50 -1.35 -18.73
CA ILE A 172 27.92 -0.62 -19.94
C ILE A 172 29.29 -1.09 -20.47
N TYR A 173 30.06 -1.80 -19.64
CA TYR A 173 31.32 -2.44 -20.04
C TYR A 173 31.10 -3.94 -20.18
N GLY A 174 31.71 -4.54 -21.21
CA GLY A 174 31.77 -6.00 -21.32
C GLY A 174 32.47 -6.53 -20.08
N GLY A 175 31.78 -7.31 -19.26
CA GLY A 175 32.41 -8.09 -18.21
C GLY A 175 33.37 -9.06 -18.89
N GLY A 176 34.65 -8.71 -18.93
CA GLY A 176 35.70 -9.62 -19.32
C GLY A 176 35.75 -10.75 -18.31
N GLY A 177 35.04 -11.84 -18.60
CA GLY A 177 35.35 -13.14 -18.03
C GLY A 177 36.73 -13.53 -18.56
N GLY A 178 37.72 -13.48 -17.68
CA GLY A 178 38.96 -14.25 -17.80
C GLY A 178 38.75 -15.66 -17.27
#